data_AF-A0A2H0RLU7-F1
#
_entry.id   AF-A0A2H0RLU7-F1
#
_cell.length_a   1.000
_cell.length_b   1.000
_cell.length_c   1.000
_cell.angle_alpha   90.00
_cell.angle_beta   90.00
_cell.angle_gamma   90.00
#
_symmetry.space_group_name_H-M   'P 1'
#
loop_
_entity.id
_entity.type
_entity.pdbx_description
1 polymer ?
#
loop_
_entity_poly.entity_id
_entity_poly.type
_entity_poly.pdbx_seq_one_letter_code
_entity_poly.pdbx_strand_id
1 'polypeptide(L)'
;MIPINLFLFVFLFFMLLVLLFTFFNVYHMVRYGRACKFTIVITTLYVVIVLGMIGLSMYFISLADWSTRISIIPETTNQIF
;
A
#
# COMPACT_ATOMS: atom_id res chain seq x y z
N MET A 1 22.17 11.14 2.31
CA MET A 1 20.83 11.53 1.82
C MET A 1 20.26 10.39 0.99
N ILE A 2 19.13 9.82 1.38
CA ILE A 2 18.46 8.74 0.65
C ILE A 2 17.34 9.34 -0.22
N PRO A 3 17.24 8.97 -1.51
CA PRO A 3 16.13 9.37 -2.34
C PRO A 3 14.84 8.71 -1.84
N ILE A 4 13.79 9.50 -1.68
CA ILE A 4 12.52 9.02 -1.12
C ILE A 4 11.83 7.96 -2.00
N ASN A 5 12.22 7.90 -3.29
CA ASN A 5 11.74 6.95 -4.29
C ASN A 5 11.97 5.50 -3.93
N LEU A 6 12.99 5.19 -3.13
CA LEU A 6 13.24 3.82 -2.70
C LEU A 6 12.08 3.31 -1.82
N PHE A 7 11.54 4.16 -0.96
CA PHE A 7 10.37 3.84 -0.14
C PHE A 7 9.10 3.70 -1.00
N LEU A 8 8.96 4.49 -2.07
CA LEU A 8 7.88 4.34 -3.04
C LEU A 8 7.91 2.96 -3.71
N PHE A 9 9.07 2.51 -4.17
CA PHE A 9 9.19 1.19 -4.80
C PHE A 9 8.83 0.05 -3.84
N VAL A 10 9.30 0.13 -2.58
CA VAL A 10 8.96 -0.85 -1.54
C VAL A 10 7.45 -0.85 -1.27
N PHE A 11 6.83 0.33 -1.16
CA PHE A 11 5.39 0.47 -0.98
C PHE A 11 4.60 -0.13 -2.15
N LEU A 12 4.95 0.21 -3.40
CA LEU A 12 4.27 -0.30 -4.58
C LEU A 12 4.41 -1.83 -4.71
N PHE A 13 5.57 -2.39 -4.38
CA PHE A 13 5.76 -3.83 -4.34
C PHE A 13 4.90 -4.52 -3.28
N PHE A 14 4.84 -3.95 -2.07
CA PHE A 14 3.95 -4.45 -1.02
C PHE A 14 2.48 -4.39 -1.44
N MET A 15 2.05 -3.28 -2.07
CA MET A 15 0.69 -3.13 -2.59
C MET A 15 0.35 -4.15 -3.67
N LEU A 16 1.30 -4.49 -4.54
CA LEU A 16 1.13 -5.56 -5.53
C LEU A 16 0.89 -6.92 -4.86
N LEU A 17 1.66 -7.25 -3.81
CA LEU A 17 1.47 -8.49 -3.06
C LEU A 17 0.10 -8.55 -2.37
N VAL A 18 -0.34 -7.43 -1.77
CA VAL A 18 -1.68 -7.32 -1.17
C VAL A 18 -2.75 -7.58 -2.22
N LEU A 19 -2.67 -6.94 -3.39
CA LEU A 19 -3.61 -7.14 -4.50
C LEU A 19 -3.66 -8.59 -4.96
N LEU A 20 -2.49 -9.22 -5.17
CA LEU A 20 -2.41 -10.63 -5.55
C LEU A 20 -3.07 -11.54 -4.50
N PHE A 21 -2.79 -11.31 -3.22
CA PHE A 21 -3.37 -12.09 -2.13
C PHE A 21 -4.88 -11.89 -2.01
N THR A 22 -5.37 -10.66 -2.17
CA THR A 22 -6.79 -10.35 -2.19
C THR A 22 -7.50 -11.08 -3.34
N PHE A 23 -6.99 -11.01 -4.56
CA PHE A 23 -7.59 -11.72 -5.70
C PHE A 23 -7.52 -13.24 -5.52
N PHE A 24 -6.41 -13.76 -5.01
CA PHE A 24 -6.27 -15.18 -4.70
C PHE A 24 -7.35 -15.65 -3.71
N ASN A 25 -7.58 -14.90 -2.63
CA ASN A 25 -8.59 -15.24 -1.62
C ASN A 25 -10.01 -15.15 -2.19
N VAL A 26 -10.32 -14.12 -2.97
CA VAL A 26 -11.62 -13.99 -3.64
C VAL A 26 -11.85 -15.15 -4.61
N TYR A 27 -10.86 -15.48 -5.44
CA TYR A 27 -10.92 -16.62 -6.36
C TYR A 27 -11.14 -17.94 -5.62
N HIS A 28 -10.37 -18.19 -4.55
CA HIS A 28 -10.54 -19.41 -3.75
C HIS A 28 -11.91 -19.50 -3.10
N MET A 29 -12.44 -18.37 -2.63
CA MET A 29 -13.78 -18.31 -2.07
C MET A 29 -14.86 -18.62 -3.11
N VAL A 30 -14.75 -18.07 -4.32
CA VAL A 30 -15.70 -18.32 -5.41
C VAL A 30 -15.63 -19.76 -5.92
N ARG A 31 -14.43 -20.34 -6.01
CA ARG A 31 -14.24 -21.67 -6.63
C ARG A 31 -14.35 -22.83 -5.65
N TYR A 32 -13.88 -22.68 -4.42
CA TYR A 32 -13.77 -23.77 -3.44
C TYR A 32 -14.56 -23.51 -2.15
N GLY A 33 -15.01 -22.27 -1.91
CA GLY A 33 -15.77 -21.94 -0.72
C GLY A 33 -17.22 -22.38 -0.81
N ARG A 34 -17.72 -23.09 0.21
CA ARG A 34 -19.16 -23.03 0.56
C ARG A 34 -19.43 -21.65 1.16
N ALA A 35 -19.37 -20.62 0.33
CA ALA A 35 -19.52 -19.25 0.75
C ALA A 35 -20.97 -18.99 1.15
N CYS A 36 -21.23 -18.91 2.45
CA CYS A 36 -22.50 -18.40 2.95
C CYS A 36 -22.70 -16.95 2.46
N LYS A 37 -23.96 -16.53 2.27
CA LYS A 37 -24.30 -15.15 1.84
C LYS A 37 -23.60 -14.09 2.69
N PHE A 38 -23.47 -14.33 3.99
CA PHE A 38 -22.78 -13.45 4.93
C PHE A 38 -21.28 -13.30 4.62
N THR A 39 -20.59 -14.40 4.29
CA THR A 39 -19.18 -14.38 3.90
C THR A 39 -18.99 -13.54 2.64
N ILE A 40 -19.89 -13.65 1.65
CA ILE A 40 -19.83 -12.87 0.41
C ILE A 40 -19.93 -11.37 0.70
N VAL A 41 -20.86 -10.97 1.56
CA VAL A 41 -21.04 -9.56 1.95
C VAL A 41 -19.80 -9.02 2.65
N ILE A 42 -19.24 -9.74 3.62
CA ILE A 42 -18.02 -9.31 4.33
C ILE A 42 -16.84 -9.19 3.37
N THR A 43 -16.62 -10.18 2.52
CA THR A 43 -15.52 -10.16 1.56
C THR A 43 -15.67 -9.00 0.57
N THR A 44 -16.89 -8.72 0.12
CA THR A 44 -17.17 -7.58 -0.78
C THR A 44 -16.87 -6.25 -0.09
N LEU A 45 -17.32 -6.07 1.16
CA LEU A 45 -17.05 -4.86 1.94
C LEU A 45 -15.54 -4.66 2.15
N TYR A 46 -14.83 -5.74 2.50
CA TYR A 46 -13.38 -5.73 2.62
C TYR A 46 -12.70 -5.29 1.32
N VAL A 47 -13.06 -5.88 0.17
CA VAL A 47 -12.48 -5.50 -1.13
C VAL A 47 -12.71 -4.03 -1.45
N VAL A 48 -13.93 -3.52 -1.20
CA VAL A 48 -14.25 -2.10 -1.42
C VAL A 48 -13.39 -1.19 -0.55
N ILE A 49 -13.23 -1.51 0.75
CA ILE A 49 -12.40 -0.74 1.67
C ILE A 49 -10.94 -0.75 1.21
N VAL A 50 -10.41 -1.93 0.86
CA VAL A 50 -9.04 -2.08 0.36
C VAL A 50 -8.84 -1.21 -0.87
N LEU A 51 -9.70 -1.32 -1.89
CA LEU A 51 -9.63 -0.51 -3.12
C LEU A 51 -9.71 0.99 -2.83
N GLY A 52 -10.56 1.41 -1.89
CA GLY A 52 -10.63 2.80 -1.43
C GLY A 52 -9.33 3.29 -0.80
N MET A 53 -8.70 2.48 0.06
CA MET A 53 -7.40 2.78 0.65
C MET A 53 -6.29 2.83 -0.40
N ILE A 54 -6.30 1.94 -1.40
CA ILE A 54 -5.36 1.98 -2.52
C ILE A 54 -5.53 3.30 -3.27
N GLY A 55 -6.76 3.67 -3.65
CA GLY A 55 -7.05 4.90 -4.36
C GLY A 55 -6.59 6.15 -3.61
N LEU A 56 -6.87 6.21 -2.31
CA LEU A 56 -6.42 7.30 -1.46
C LEU A 56 -4.89 7.38 -1.37
N SER A 57 -4.23 6.23 -1.27
CA SER A 57 -2.75 6.16 -1.26
C SER A 57 -2.16 6.68 -2.57
N MET A 58 -2.74 6.29 -3.72
CA MET A 58 -2.30 6.75 -5.04
C MET A 58 -2.50 8.26 -5.21
N TYR A 59 -3.59 8.82 -4.68
CA TYR A 59 -3.82 10.26 -4.66
C TYR A 59 -2.70 11.00 -3.91
N PHE A 60 -2.37 10.58 -2.68
CA PHE A 60 -1.27 11.19 -1.93
C PHE A 60 0.08 11.01 -2.62
N ILE A 61 0.31 9.85 -3.25
CA ILE A 61 1.53 9.60 -4.02
C ILE A 61 1.65 10.57 -5.20
N SER A 62 0.54 10.89 -5.88
CA SER A 62 0.55 11.80 -7.03
C SER A 62 0.88 13.25 -6.66
N LEU A 63 0.60 13.65 -5.41
CA LEU A 63 0.88 14.99 -4.90
C LEU A 63 2.29 15.14 -4.33
N ALA A 64 2.97 14.03 -4.05
CA ALA A 64 4.29 14.03 -3.42
C ALA A 64 5.39 14.36 -4.44
N ASP A 65 6.37 15.16 -4.00
CA ASP A 65 7.59 15.42 -4.80
C ASP A 65 8.63 14.33 -4.56
N TRP A 66 8.73 13.43 -5.53
CA TRP A 66 9.63 12.28 -5.58
C TRP A 66 11.09 12.65 -5.91
N SER A 67 11.37 13.92 -6.23
CA SER A 67 12.76 14.39 -6.38
C SER A 67 13.44 14.67 -5.03
N THR A 68 12.66 14.75 -3.95
CA THR A 68 13.16 15.06 -2.61
C THR A 68 14.09 13.98 -2.05
N ARG A 69 15.10 14.44 -1.31
CA ARG A 69 16.07 13.59 -0.63
C ARG A 69 15.94 13.82 0.87
N ILE A 70 15.86 12.74 1.64
CA ILE A 70 15.81 12.82 3.10
C ILE A 70 17.22 12.57 3.65
N SER A 71 17.68 13.42 4.56
CA SER A 71 18.86 13.11 5.38
C SER A 71 18.44 12.26 6.58
N ILE A 72 19.02 11.07 6.72
CA ILE A 72 18.79 10.19 7.88
C ILE A 72 19.53 10.71 9.12
N ILE A 73 20.58 11.51 8.91
CA ILE A 73 21.37 12.14 9.96
C ILE A 73 20.91 13.60 10.06
N PRO A 74 20.35 14.04 11.20
CA PRO A 74 20.00 15.43 11.39
C PRO A 74 21.26 16.30 11.35
N GLU A 75 21.22 17.40 10.61
CA GLU A 75 22.38 18.29 10.40
C GLU A 75 22.83 19.03 11.68
N THR A 76 22.07 18.90 12.78
CA THR A 76 22.36 19.52 14.07
C THR A 76 23.60 18.98 14.78
N THR A 77 24.18 17.85 14.34
CA THR A 77 25.42 17.31 14.95
C THR A 77 26.69 18.07 14.52
N ASN A 78 26.65 18.90 13.48
CA ASN A 78 27.84 19.58 12.95
C ASN A 78 27.93 21.08 13.30
N GLN A 79 27.09 21.62 14.18
CA GLN A 79 27.22 23.00 14.66
C GLN A 79 28.17 23.11 15.87
N ILE A 80 29.36 22.50 15.78
CA ILE A 80 30.48 22.81 16.67
C ILE A 80 31.42 23.73 15.90
N PHE A 81 31.06 25.01 15.83
CA PHE A 81 31.95 26.18 15.83
C PHE A 81 31.12 27.39 16.26
#